data_AF-A0A9P8Y051-F1
#
_entry.id   AF-A0A9P8Y051-F1
#
_cell.length_a   1.000
_cell.length_b   1.000
_cell.length_c   1.000
_cell.angle_alpha   90.00
_cell.angle_beta   90.00
_cell.angle_gamma   90.00
#
_symmetry.space_group_name_H-M   'P 1'
#
loop_
_entity.id
_entity.type
_entity.pdbx_description
1 polymer ?
#
loop_
_entity_poly.entity_id
_entity_poly.type
_entity_poly.pdbx_seq_one_letter_code
_entity_poly.pdbx_strand_id
1 'polypeptide(L)'
;MTEDRLGNLQSKLQQFKDSLADISLPSCHTFTKCLSAWEETLASHLPYIHIPTLCLNDCIPELVLALAALGAQQRYETRTSLLLFHAGKTIALERIRLTRLRNKEAKPTPGLDQSEAIIQSASALLTLIVLATWSANAELVDEAFELHRPLMFCLREDGLTDEDEMSNQDWSLWALSETRIRTKAMAFCFLNLHTIAYDHPPVLFWHEVDLKLPCTVREWHAMEEFQWLLARQEVVNEQRRFPESLKALLSSDGQTPQMQPAPSPLGNYVLLHGLLQRIYLIRQIAVTPILREEDIIILHKALSNWATTWQRTSESSLNPRDENGPIAFTSVALLGLAHVRVHLDIGPYRGLAYKLPAQIAAALAKVPSPQIKHTKSAVSALLYSIHALSIPVAIGIEYVVHTQAIFWCCQHSLGSLECAVFLSKWLYAISAAKAVQTMNRSEEYVLHCLRQVLTEAVSSADWGDINTSLWLEDAFHMGLAVLRIWSRVFSNSSAWPITVTIGKSLAIYADTYENRGLDM
;
A
#
# COMPACT_ATOMS: atom_id res chain seq x y z
N MET A 1 23.77 -15.67 0.16
CA MET A 1 23.63 -16.93 -0.61
C MET A 1 25.01 -17.54 -0.77
N THR A 2 25.21 -18.83 -0.51
CA THR A 2 26.51 -19.50 -0.74
C THR A 2 26.62 -19.95 -2.21
N GLU A 3 27.83 -20.28 -2.68
CA GLU A 3 28.02 -20.81 -4.04
C GLU A 3 27.22 -22.10 -4.28
N ASP A 4 27.14 -22.99 -3.29
CA ASP A 4 26.32 -24.20 -3.36
C ASP A 4 24.82 -23.89 -3.56
N ARG A 5 24.31 -22.86 -2.88
CA ARG A 5 22.91 -22.42 -3.03
C ARG A 5 22.65 -21.82 -4.42
N LEU A 6 23.63 -21.08 -4.98
CA LEU A 6 23.53 -20.61 -6.37
C LEU A 6 23.55 -21.80 -7.34
N GLY A 7 24.40 -22.80 -7.12
CA GLY A 7 24.46 -24.01 -7.93
C GLY A 7 23.13 -24.77 -7.93
N ASN A 8 22.46 -24.87 -6.77
CA ASN A 8 21.11 -25.44 -6.67
C ASN A 8 20.09 -24.62 -7.50
N LEU A 9 20.08 -23.30 -7.34
CA LEU A 9 19.21 -22.42 -8.14
C LEU A 9 19.45 -22.60 -9.65
N GLN A 10 20.71 -22.63 -10.09
CA GLN A 10 21.08 -22.88 -11.49
C GLN A 10 20.59 -24.24 -11.99
N SER A 11 20.71 -25.28 -11.16
CA SER A 11 20.18 -26.63 -11.46
C SER A 11 18.66 -26.61 -11.65
N LYS A 12 17.92 -25.91 -10.77
CA LYS A 12 16.46 -25.73 -10.92
C LYS A 12 16.09 -24.95 -12.19
N LEU A 13 16.88 -23.94 -12.54
CA LEU A 13 16.67 -23.13 -13.74
C LEU A 13 16.93 -23.89 -15.05
N GLN A 14 17.72 -24.97 -15.02
CA GLN A 14 17.98 -25.80 -16.19
C GLN A 14 16.70 -26.38 -16.81
N GLN A 15 15.67 -26.61 -16.00
CA GLN A 15 14.35 -27.08 -16.46
C GLN A 15 13.64 -26.07 -17.38
N PHE A 16 14.02 -24.79 -17.33
CA PHE A 16 13.43 -23.69 -18.09
C PHE A 16 14.40 -23.09 -19.10
N LYS A 17 15.49 -23.79 -19.42
CA LYS A 17 16.58 -23.27 -20.28
C LYS A 17 16.06 -22.75 -21.63
N ASP A 18 15.12 -23.47 -22.24
CA ASP A 18 14.53 -23.07 -23.54
C ASP A 18 13.76 -21.74 -23.44
N SER A 19 13.14 -21.47 -22.29
CA SER A 19 12.42 -20.22 -22.02
C SER A 19 13.36 -19.07 -21.61
N LEU A 20 14.61 -19.37 -21.24
CA LEU A 20 15.59 -18.41 -20.72
C LEU A 20 16.79 -18.21 -21.67
N ALA A 21 16.68 -18.60 -22.94
CA ALA A 21 17.81 -18.69 -23.88
C ALA A 21 18.65 -17.39 -24.00
N ASP A 22 18.05 -16.22 -23.80
CA ASP A 22 18.69 -14.91 -23.89
C ASP A 22 19.07 -14.27 -22.53
N ILE A 23 18.87 -14.98 -21.42
CA ILE A 23 19.02 -14.41 -20.06
C ILE A 23 20.28 -14.93 -19.38
N SER A 24 21.28 -14.07 -19.22
CA SER A 24 22.46 -14.33 -18.39
C SER A 24 22.19 -13.97 -16.93
N LEU A 25 22.21 -14.97 -16.05
CA LEU A 25 22.02 -14.75 -14.61
C LEU A 25 23.17 -13.93 -13.99
N PRO A 26 22.89 -13.09 -12.98
CA PRO A 26 23.92 -12.33 -12.28
C PRO A 26 24.82 -13.24 -11.41
N SER A 27 25.95 -12.70 -10.96
CA SER A 27 26.90 -13.42 -10.10
C SER A 27 26.32 -13.76 -8.72
N CYS A 28 26.92 -14.74 -8.03
CA CYS A 28 26.53 -15.12 -6.66
C CYS A 28 26.55 -13.93 -5.70
N HIS A 29 27.57 -13.07 -5.83
CA HIS A 29 27.70 -11.86 -5.03
C HIS A 29 26.54 -10.89 -5.28
N THR A 30 26.20 -10.64 -6.56
CA THR A 30 25.08 -9.77 -6.92
C THR A 30 23.75 -10.32 -6.39
N PHE A 31 23.48 -11.61 -6.55
CA PHE A 31 22.27 -12.23 -6.00
C PHE A 31 22.19 -12.13 -4.48
N THR A 32 23.29 -12.43 -3.77
CA THR A 32 23.33 -12.34 -2.30
C THR A 32 23.00 -10.93 -1.84
N LYS A 33 23.66 -9.94 -2.43
CA LYS A 33 23.41 -8.52 -2.15
C LYS A 33 21.95 -8.11 -2.40
N CYS A 34 21.34 -8.60 -3.48
CA CYS A 34 19.94 -8.30 -3.80
C CYS A 34 18.98 -8.94 -2.80
N LEU A 35 19.18 -10.22 -2.44
CA LEU A 35 18.34 -10.91 -1.46
C LEU A 35 18.46 -10.30 -0.07
N SER A 36 19.67 -9.96 0.38
CA SER A 36 19.87 -9.26 1.66
C SER A 36 19.17 -7.90 1.67
N ALA A 37 19.24 -7.14 0.57
CA ALA A 37 18.52 -5.86 0.49
C ALA A 37 17.00 -6.04 0.54
N TRP A 38 16.44 -7.09 -0.07
CA TRP A 38 15.02 -7.41 0.06
C TRP A 38 14.64 -7.73 1.52
N GLU A 39 15.41 -8.60 2.17
CA GLU A 39 15.16 -9.03 3.55
C GLU A 39 15.23 -7.85 4.52
N GLU A 40 16.29 -7.05 4.44
CA GLU A 40 16.55 -5.93 5.35
C GLU A 40 15.56 -4.77 5.20
N THR A 41 15.00 -4.55 4.00
CA THR A 41 14.25 -3.31 3.70
C THR A 41 12.80 -3.52 3.27
N LEU A 42 12.42 -4.69 2.76
CA LEU A 42 11.12 -4.90 2.14
C LEU A 42 10.28 -5.97 2.81
N ALA A 43 10.90 -6.98 3.44
CA ALA A 43 10.18 -8.07 4.09
C ALA A 43 9.20 -7.56 5.16
N SER A 44 9.57 -6.52 5.91
CA SER A 44 8.70 -5.88 6.92
C SER A 44 7.53 -5.09 6.33
N HIS A 45 7.68 -4.55 5.11
CA HIS A 45 6.59 -3.90 4.36
C HIS A 45 5.71 -4.90 3.62
N LEU A 46 6.20 -6.12 3.40
CA LEU A 46 5.58 -7.21 2.64
C LEU A 46 5.59 -8.52 3.45
N PRO A 47 4.94 -8.58 4.62
CA PRO A 47 5.12 -9.67 5.58
C PRO A 47 4.28 -10.90 5.20
N TYR A 48 4.53 -11.47 4.02
CA TYR A 48 3.91 -12.71 3.52
C TYR A 48 4.91 -13.86 3.34
N ILE A 49 6.18 -13.67 3.70
CA ILE A 49 7.20 -14.73 3.77
C ILE A 49 7.74 -14.75 5.19
N HIS A 50 7.65 -15.91 5.84
CA HIS A 50 8.15 -16.09 7.19
C HIS A 50 9.67 -16.26 7.17
N ILE A 51 10.40 -15.16 7.44
CA ILE A 51 11.87 -15.14 7.41
C ILE A 51 12.51 -16.22 8.30
N PRO A 52 12.05 -16.46 9.55
CA PRO A 52 12.65 -17.46 10.43
C PRO A 52 12.68 -18.89 9.86
N THR A 53 11.66 -19.27 9.08
CA THR A 53 11.56 -20.60 8.46
C THR A 53 11.92 -20.59 6.97
N LEU A 54 12.43 -19.48 6.44
CA LEU A 54 12.73 -19.35 5.01
C LEU A 54 14.01 -20.13 4.66
N CYS A 55 13.85 -21.21 3.90
CA CYS A 55 14.96 -21.92 3.27
C CYS A 55 14.98 -21.69 1.75
N LEU A 56 15.90 -20.86 1.27
CA LEU A 56 16.03 -20.55 -0.16
C LEU A 56 16.30 -21.78 -1.04
N ASN A 57 16.84 -22.87 -0.47
CA ASN A 57 17.06 -24.13 -1.19
C ASN A 57 15.76 -24.88 -1.47
N ASP A 58 14.71 -24.62 -0.69
CA ASP A 58 13.41 -25.26 -0.85
C ASP A 58 12.48 -24.38 -1.70
N CYS A 59 12.83 -23.10 -1.87
CA CYS A 59 12.09 -22.19 -2.73
C CYS A 59 12.15 -22.58 -4.22
N ILE A 60 11.04 -22.35 -4.92
CA ILE A 60 10.98 -22.41 -6.39
C ILE A 60 11.82 -21.26 -7.00
N PRO A 61 12.45 -21.48 -8.17
CA PRO A 61 13.39 -20.51 -8.73
C PRO A 61 12.77 -19.15 -9.02
N GLU A 62 11.54 -19.09 -9.50
CA GLU A 62 10.86 -17.82 -9.81
C GLU A 62 10.60 -16.96 -8.57
N LEU A 63 10.39 -17.56 -7.39
CA LEU A 63 10.26 -16.83 -6.13
C LEU A 63 11.58 -16.16 -5.79
N VAL A 64 12.68 -16.92 -5.79
CA VAL A 64 14.02 -16.39 -5.50
C VAL A 64 14.39 -15.25 -6.46
N LEU A 65 14.09 -15.42 -7.75
CA LEU A 65 14.31 -14.38 -8.76
C LEU A 65 13.46 -13.13 -8.49
N ALA A 66 12.19 -13.28 -8.13
CA ALA A 66 11.31 -12.16 -7.84
C ALA A 66 11.76 -11.38 -6.59
N LEU A 67 12.16 -12.07 -5.51
CA LEU A 67 12.70 -11.44 -4.30
C LEU A 67 13.99 -10.68 -4.60
N ALA A 68 14.90 -11.29 -5.36
CA ALA A 68 16.13 -10.64 -5.80
C ALA A 68 15.85 -9.44 -6.73
N ALA A 69 14.86 -9.52 -7.62
CA ALA A 69 14.47 -8.40 -8.47
C ALA A 69 14.00 -7.19 -7.65
N LEU A 70 13.19 -7.45 -6.61
CA LEU A 70 12.66 -6.41 -5.73
C LEU A 70 13.78 -5.78 -4.88
N GLY A 71 14.71 -6.60 -4.37
CA GLY A 71 15.89 -6.11 -3.65
C GLY A 71 16.85 -5.32 -4.54
N ALA A 72 17.05 -5.73 -5.79
CA ALA A 72 17.82 -4.97 -6.78
C ALA A 72 17.16 -3.59 -7.06
N GLN A 73 15.83 -3.53 -7.13
CA GLN A 73 15.10 -2.26 -7.29
C GLN A 73 15.38 -1.31 -6.12
N GLN A 74 15.34 -1.81 -4.88
CA GLN A 74 15.64 -0.98 -3.70
C GLN A 74 17.07 -0.45 -3.66
N ARG A 75 18.01 -1.13 -4.32
CA ARG A 75 19.39 -0.68 -4.46
C ARG A 75 19.62 0.21 -5.68
N TYR A 76 18.57 0.65 -6.37
CA TYR A 76 18.67 1.44 -7.61
C TYR A 76 19.36 0.69 -8.76
N GLU A 77 19.42 -0.64 -8.72
CA GLU A 77 20.04 -1.50 -9.74
C GLU A 77 19.01 -1.92 -10.80
N THR A 78 18.41 -0.95 -11.49
CA THR A 78 17.28 -1.15 -12.40
C THR A 78 17.54 -2.21 -13.47
N ARG A 79 18.73 -2.24 -14.08
CA ARG A 79 19.07 -3.25 -15.09
C ARG A 79 19.01 -4.68 -14.54
N THR A 80 19.58 -4.89 -13.35
CA THR A 80 19.57 -6.19 -12.67
C THR A 80 18.15 -6.56 -12.25
N SER A 81 17.40 -5.58 -11.71
CA SER A 81 16.01 -5.75 -11.31
C SER A 81 15.13 -6.22 -12.46
N LEU A 82 15.20 -5.55 -13.62
CA LEU A 82 14.41 -5.91 -14.80
C LEU A 82 14.80 -7.27 -15.38
N LEU A 83 16.10 -7.58 -15.42
CA LEU A 83 16.57 -8.89 -15.87
C LEU A 83 15.98 -10.02 -15.01
N LEU A 84 16.03 -9.86 -13.69
CA LEU A 84 15.49 -10.84 -12.75
C LEU A 84 13.95 -10.90 -12.78
N PHE A 85 13.29 -9.75 -12.96
CA PHE A 85 11.85 -9.65 -13.13
C PHE A 85 11.36 -10.45 -14.35
N HIS A 86 11.97 -10.23 -15.53
CA HIS A 86 11.57 -10.93 -16.74
C HIS A 86 11.88 -12.43 -16.67
N ALA A 87 13.01 -12.82 -16.08
CA ALA A 87 13.34 -14.22 -15.83
C ALA A 87 12.31 -14.90 -14.91
N GLY A 88 12.03 -14.30 -13.75
CA GLY A 88 11.05 -14.80 -12.79
C GLY A 88 9.64 -14.88 -13.37
N LYS A 89 9.21 -13.83 -14.09
CA LYS A 89 7.92 -13.80 -14.79
C LYS A 89 7.79 -14.94 -15.80
N THR A 90 8.80 -15.14 -16.64
CA THR A 90 8.77 -16.17 -17.69
C THR A 90 8.59 -17.55 -17.09
N ILE A 91 9.36 -17.87 -16.05
CA ILE A 91 9.29 -19.16 -15.35
C ILE A 91 7.94 -19.33 -14.64
N ALA A 92 7.47 -18.32 -13.92
CA ALA A 92 6.21 -18.38 -13.20
C ALA A 92 5.02 -18.64 -14.14
N LEU A 93 4.99 -17.98 -15.30
CA LEU A 93 3.96 -18.18 -16.32
C LEU A 93 4.04 -19.60 -16.92
N GLU A 94 5.25 -20.09 -17.19
CA GLU A 94 5.44 -21.45 -17.71
C GLU A 94 5.02 -22.52 -16.69
N ARG A 95 5.38 -22.37 -15.41
CA ARG A 95 4.92 -23.28 -14.34
C ARG A 95 3.41 -23.32 -14.24
N ILE A 96 2.74 -22.17 -14.33
CA ILE A 96 1.28 -22.08 -14.30
C ILE A 96 0.66 -22.74 -15.54
N ARG A 97 1.25 -22.55 -16.72
CA ARG A 97 0.83 -23.22 -17.96
C ARG A 97 0.88 -24.74 -17.79
N LEU A 98 1.99 -25.27 -17.30
CA LEU A 98 2.17 -26.71 -17.04
C LEU A 98 1.20 -27.24 -15.98
N THR A 99 1.00 -26.50 -14.89
CA THR A 99 0.04 -26.86 -13.83
C THR A 99 -1.38 -26.96 -14.38
N ARG A 100 -1.80 -26.00 -15.22
CA ARG A 100 -3.12 -26.03 -15.87
C ARG A 100 -3.30 -27.22 -16.81
N LEU A 101 -2.25 -27.62 -17.53
CA LEU A 101 -2.30 -28.80 -18.39
C LEU A 101 -2.46 -30.07 -17.55
N ARG A 102 -1.67 -30.22 -16.48
CA ARG A 102 -1.79 -31.35 -15.56
C ARG A 102 -3.18 -31.48 -14.94
N ASN A 103 -3.78 -30.36 -14.50
CA ASN A 103 -5.13 -30.36 -13.90
C ASN A 103 -6.25 -30.70 -14.89
N LYS A 104 -6.01 -30.61 -16.21
CA LYS A 104 -6.97 -31.08 -17.23
C LYS A 104 -6.91 -32.58 -17.42
N GLU A 105 -5.75 -33.20 -17.20
CA GLU A 105 -5.50 -34.63 -17.45
C GLU A 105 -5.88 -35.51 -16.26
N ALA A 106 -5.86 -34.96 -15.04
CA ALA A 106 -6.37 -35.60 -13.82
C ALA A 106 -6.98 -34.54 -12.89
N LYS A 107 -7.98 -34.87 -12.08
CA LYS A 107 -8.39 -34.05 -10.91
C LYS A 107 -7.52 -34.45 -9.73
N PRO A 108 -6.43 -33.72 -9.38
CA PRO A 108 -5.69 -34.02 -8.17
C PRO A 108 -6.35 -33.26 -7.01
N THR A 109 -6.50 -33.92 -5.87
CA THR A 109 -6.43 -33.18 -4.60
C THR A 109 -4.96 -32.84 -4.40
N PRO A 110 -4.55 -31.56 -4.33
CA PRO A 110 -3.14 -31.22 -4.20
C PRO A 110 -2.60 -31.77 -2.87
N GLY A 111 -1.51 -32.54 -2.93
CA GLY A 111 -0.73 -32.88 -1.73
C GLY A 111 -0.06 -31.64 -1.14
N LEU A 112 0.47 -31.74 0.08
CA LEU A 112 1.12 -30.64 0.80
C LEU A 112 2.20 -29.94 -0.05
N ASP A 113 3.09 -30.71 -0.69
CA ASP A 113 4.16 -30.18 -1.56
C ASP A 113 3.62 -29.37 -2.75
N GLN A 114 2.52 -29.82 -3.34
CA GLN A 114 1.89 -29.12 -4.47
C GLN A 114 1.25 -27.81 -4.01
N SER A 115 0.58 -27.85 -2.87
CA SER A 115 -0.07 -26.68 -2.30
C SER A 115 0.95 -25.63 -1.84
N GLU A 116 2.09 -26.05 -1.28
CA GLU A 116 3.21 -25.16 -0.98
C GLU A 116 3.77 -24.51 -2.25
N ALA A 117 4.02 -25.30 -3.30
CA ALA A 117 4.53 -24.76 -4.57
C ALA A 117 3.56 -23.75 -5.22
N ILE A 118 2.24 -23.96 -5.09
CA ILE A 118 1.22 -23.00 -5.56
C ILE A 118 1.32 -21.68 -4.80
N ILE A 119 1.50 -21.74 -3.47
CA ILE A 119 1.62 -20.54 -2.65
C ILE A 119 2.94 -19.81 -2.90
N GLN A 120 4.05 -20.53 -3.04
CA GLN A 120 5.29 -19.90 -3.47
C GLN A 120 5.16 -19.25 -4.87
N SER A 121 4.39 -19.84 -5.78
CA SER A 121 4.08 -19.24 -7.10
C SER A 121 3.24 -17.96 -6.95
N ALA A 122 2.25 -17.96 -6.04
CA ALA A 122 1.47 -16.77 -5.71
C ALA A 122 2.36 -15.67 -5.11
N SER A 123 3.25 -16.01 -4.18
CA SER A 123 4.22 -15.07 -3.58
C SER A 123 5.17 -14.51 -4.63
N ALA A 124 5.64 -15.32 -5.58
CA ALA A 124 6.49 -14.87 -6.69
C ALA A 124 5.75 -13.85 -7.57
N LEU A 125 4.55 -14.20 -8.02
CA LEU A 125 3.71 -13.31 -8.84
C LEU A 125 3.33 -12.02 -8.11
N LEU A 126 2.97 -12.11 -6.83
CA LEU A 126 2.69 -10.94 -5.99
C LEU A 126 3.93 -10.02 -5.94
N THR A 127 5.12 -10.58 -5.71
CA THR A 127 6.37 -9.82 -5.67
C THR A 127 6.65 -9.12 -7.00
N LEU A 128 6.45 -9.82 -8.13
CA LEU A 128 6.62 -9.25 -9.47
C LEU A 128 5.60 -8.12 -9.73
N ILE A 129 4.34 -8.32 -9.33
CA ILE A 129 3.31 -7.27 -9.39
C ILE A 129 3.78 -6.05 -8.61
N VAL A 130 4.16 -6.19 -7.34
CA VAL A 130 4.63 -5.09 -6.48
C VAL A 130 5.73 -4.27 -7.16
N LEU A 131 6.73 -4.94 -7.75
CA LEU A 131 7.82 -4.29 -8.47
C LEU A 131 7.29 -3.46 -9.65
N ALA A 132 6.49 -4.11 -10.48
CA ALA A 132 6.00 -3.55 -11.74
C ALA A 132 5.00 -2.41 -11.53
N THR A 133 4.16 -2.47 -10.47
CA THR A 133 3.16 -1.46 -10.09
C THR A 133 3.74 -0.05 -10.05
N TRP A 134 4.97 0.11 -9.56
CA TRP A 134 5.55 1.43 -9.28
C TRP A 134 6.57 1.89 -10.31
N SER A 135 6.67 1.16 -11.44
CA SER A 135 7.63 1.44 -12.49
C SER A 135 7.42 2.81 -13.15
N ALA A 136 8.52 3.38 -13.63
CA ALA A 136 8.52 4.54 -14.54
C ALA A 136 8.07 4.15 -15.96
N ASN A 137 8.24 2.89 -16.36
CA ASN A 137 7.78 2.40 -17.65
C ASN A 137 6.30 1.99 -17.55
N ALA A 138 5.46 2.61 -18.37
CA ALA A 138 4.04 2.28 -18.44
C ALA A 138 3.80 0.82 -18.87
N GLU A 139 4.61 0.28 -19.78
CA GLU A 139 4.49 -1.12 -20.24
C GLU A 139 4.68 -2.11 -19.09
N LEU A 140 5.59 -1.82 -18.15
CA LEU A 140 5.75 -2.67 -16.96
C LEU A 140 4.52 -2.61 -16.05
N VAL A 141 3.84 -1.47 -15.97
CA VAL A 141 2.58 -1.40 -15.21
C VAL A 141 1.49 -2.21 -15.89
N ASP A 142 1.42 -2.19 -17.23
CA ASP A 142 0.54 -3.06 -17.99
C ASP A 142 0.85 -4.54 -17.72
N GLU A 143 2.12 -4.91 -17.69
CA GLU A 143 2.55 -6.25 -17.28
C GLU A 143 2.07 -6.60 -15.86
N ALA A 144 2.03 -5.66 -14.92
CA ALA A 144 1.51 -5.88 -13.57
C ALA A 144 0.02 -6.24 -13.58
N PHE A 145 -0.78 -5.62 -14.45
CA PHE A 145 -2.20 -5.97 -14.63
C PHE A 145 -2.36 -7.34 -15.27
N GLU A 146 -1.55 -7.68 -16.27
CA GLU A 146 -1.58 -9.00 -16.91
C GLU A 146 -1.26 -10.15 -15.93
N LEU A 147 -0.42 -9.88 -14.91
CA LEU A 147 -0.10 -10.84 -13.85
C LEU A 147 -1.24 -11.08 -12.85
N HIS A 148 -2.32 -10.29 -12.87
CA HIS A 148 -3.49 -10.52 -12.01
C HIS A 148 -4.12 -11.89 -12.27
N ARG A 149 -4.30 -12.28 -13.54
CA ARG A 149 -4.95 -13.55 -13.88
C ARG A 149 -4.15 -14.78 -13.45
N PRO A 150 -2.82 -14.87 -13.70
CA PRO A 150 -1.97 -15.90 -13.12
C PRO A 150 -2.02 -15.94 -11.59
N LEU A 151 -1.97 -14.78 -10.92
CA LEU A 151 -2.03 -14.72 -9.45
C LEU A 151 -3.35 -15.27 -8.93
N MET A 152 -4.47 -14.82 -9.50
CA MET A 152 -5.80 -15.30 -9.14
C MET A 152 -5.99 -16.79 -9.38
N PHE A 153 -5.32 -17.35 -10.39
CA PHE A 153 -5.28 -18.79 -10.58
C PHE A 153 -4.62 -19.47 -9.37
N CYS A 154 -3.41 -19.06 -8.96
CA CYS A 154 -2.75 -19.65 -7.81
C CYS A 154 -3.57 -19.51 -6.51
N LEU A 155 -4.14 -18.33 -6.24
CA LEU A 155 -4.94 -18.10 -5.04
C LEU A 155 -6.20 -18.96 -4.98
N ARG A 156 -6.90 -19.14 -6.11
CA ARG A 156 -8.12 -19.96 -6.18
C ARG A 156 -7.83 -21.46 -6.20
N GLU A 157 -6.70 -21.87 -6.77
CA GLU A 157 -6.24 -23.27 -6.73
C GLU A 157 -5.86 -23.70 -5.31
N ASP A 158 -5.28 -22.80 -4.50
CA ASP A 158 -5.03 -23.07 -3.08
C ASP A 158 -6.28 -22.97 -2.21
N GLY A 159 -7.28 -22.20 -2.65
CA GLY A 159 -8.51 -21.91 -1.92
C GLY A 159 -8.44 -20.59 -1.15
N LEU A 160 -9.60 -19.95 -0.94
CA LEU A 160 -9.73 -18.66 -0.25
C LEU A 160 -10.42 -18.79 1.13
N THR A 161 -10.39 -19.99 1.68
CA THR A 161 -10.92 -20.39 2.98
C THR A 161 -9.83 -21.08 3.78
N ASP A 162 -9.76 -20.84 5.08
CA ASP A 162 -8.85 -21.57 5.98
C ASP A 162 -9.53 -22.83 6.56
N GLU A 163 -8.80 -23.94 6.65
CA GLU A 163 -9.20 -25.17 7.35
C GLU A 163 -8.70 -25.14 8.81
N ASP A 164 -9.57 -25.42 9.78
CA ASP A 164 -9.44 -24.90 11.14
C ASP A 164 -8.56 -25.69 12.13
N GLU A 165 -8.10 -26.92 11.87
CA GLU A 165 -7.85 -27.85 13.01
C GLU A 165 -6.46 -28.50 13.16
N MET A 166 -5.54 -28.48 12.19
CA MET A 166 -4.34 -29.36 12.26
C MET A 166 -2.98 -28.67 12.51
N SER A 167 -2.86 -27.35 12.43
CA SER A 167 -1.55 -26.67 12.37
C SER A 167 -0.97 -26.18 13.70
N ASN A 168 -1.64 -26.37 14.84
CA ASN A 168 -1.27 -25.71 16.09
C ASN A 168 -0.22 -26.42 16.96
N GLN A 169 0.36 -27.54 16.50
CA GLN A 169 1.32 -28.33 17.29
C GLN A 169 2.76 -28.28 16.79
N ASP A 170 2.98 -27.87 15.53
CA ASP A 170 4.31 -27.82 14.91
C ASP A 170 4.55 -26.42 14.37
N TRP A 171 5.64 -25.78 14.80
CA TRP A 171 5.93 -24.39 14.42
C TRP A 171 6.14 -24.21 12.91
N SER A 172 6.71 -25.20 12.22
CA SER A 172 6.96 -25.13 10.78
C SER A 172 5.65 -25.26 9.99
N LEU A 173 4.76 -26.17 10.39
CA LEU A 173 3.43 -26.31 9.80
C LEU A 173 2.55 -25.10 10.10
N TRP A 174 2.63 -24.55 11.31
CA TRP A 174 1.98 -23.29 11.67
C TRP A 174 2.48 -22.13 10.80
N ALA A 175 3.80 -21.98 10.66
CA ALA A 175 4.40 -20.91 9.87
C ALA A 175 4.00 -21.00 8.39
N LEU A 176 3.90 -22.23 7.84
CA LEU A 176 3.38 -22.47 6.51
C LEU A 176 1.90 -22.06 6.41
N SER A 177 1.07 -22.43 7.37
CA SER A 177 -0.35 -22.04 7.42
C SER A 177 -0.53 -20.52 7.46
N GLU A 178 0.19 -19.83 8.35
CA GLU A 178 0.15 -18.38 8.47
C GLU A 178 0.73 -17.68 7.21
N THR A 179 1.75 -18.26 6.57
CA THR A 179 2.29 -17.79 5.29
C THR A 179 1.23 -17.82 4.18
N ARG A 180 0.35 -18.84 4.17
CA ARG A 180 -0.78 -18.93 3.22
C ARG A 180 -1.78 -17.81 3.44
N ILE A 181 -2.19 -17.61 4.70
CA ILE A 181 -3.12 -16.54 5.11
C ILE A 181 -2.56 -15.18 4.68
N ARG A 182 -1.30 -14.90 5.04
CA ARG A 182 -0.64 -13.63 4.73
C ARG A 182 -0.41 -13.41 3.25
N THR A 183 -0.07 -14.44 2.48
CA THR A 183 0.07 -14.33 1.02
C THR A 183 -1.26 -13.94 0.37
N LYS A 184 -2.36 -14.60 0.74
CA LYS A 184 -3.71 -14.29 0.22
C LYS A 184 -4.18 -12.90 0.66
N ALA A 185 -3.98 -12.54 1.93
CA ALA A 185 -4.34 -11.24 2.48
C ALA A 185 -3.53 -10.09 1.84
N MET A 186 -2.23 -10.28 1.63
CA MET A 186 -1.38 -9.30 0.96
C MET A 186 -1.69 -9.19 -0.54
N ALA A 187 -2.04 -10.29 -1.20
CA ALA A 187 -2.53 -10.25 -2.57
C ALA A 187 -3.82 -9.43 -2.68
N PHE A 188 -4.79 -9.64 -1.77
CA PHE A 188 -5.99 -8.79 -1.69
C PHE A 188 -5.64 -7.30 -1.53
N CYS A 189 -4.73 -6.97 -0.60
CA CYS A 189 -4.30 -5.59 -0.38
C CYS A 189 -3.62 -4.97 -1.61
N PHE A 190 -2.72 -5.68 -2.29
CA PHE A 190 -2.01 -5.15 -3.46
C PHE A 190 -2.88 -5.05 -4.72
N LEU A 191 -3.80 -6.00 -4.92
CA LEU A 191 -4.81 -5.87 -5.97
C LEU A 191 -5.70 -4.66 -5.72
N ASN A 192 -6.08 -4.39 -4.47
CA ASN A 192 -6.77 -3.16 -4.12
C ASN A 192 -5.89 -1.91 -4.28
N LEU A 193 -4.57 -1.99 -4.10
CA LEU A 193 -3.67 -0.88 -4.40
C LEU A 193 -3.69 -0.49 -5.88
N HIS A 194 -3.96 -1.42 -6.80
CA HIS A 194 -4.17 -1.07 -8.21
C HIS A 194 -5.48 -0.30 -8.43
N THR A 195 -6.56 -0.65 -7.72
CA THR A 195 -7.78 0.19 -7.69
C THR A 195 -7.48 1.56 -7.10
N ILE A 196 -6.65 1.62 -6.06
CA ILE A 196 -6.27 2.86 -5.38
C ILE A 196 -5.36 3.74 -6.25
N ALA A 197 -4.39 3.19 -6.97
CA ALA A 197 -3.42 3.97 -7.73
C ALA A 197 -3.93 4.30 -9.14
N TYR A 198 -4.52 3.32 -9.81
CA TYR A 198 -4.78 3.34 -11.24
C TYR A 198 -6.26 3.33 -11.62
N ASP A 199 -7.16 3.36 -10.64
CA ASP A 199 -8.61 3.28 -10.86
C ASP A 199 -9.02 2.00 -11.62
N HIS A 200 -8.20 0.95 -11.51
CA HIS A 200 -8.48 -0.35 -12.09
C HIS A 200 -9.50 -1.10 -11.23
N PRO A 201 -10.58 -1.67 -11.79
CA PRO A 201 -11.57 -2.42 -11.02
C PRO A 201 -10.95 -3.55 -10.16
N PRO A 202 -11.46 -3.79 -8.94
CA PRO A 202 -11.00 -4.90 -8.11
C PRO A 202 -11.17 -6.25 -8.82
N VAL A 203 -10.17 -7.11 -8.70
CA VAL A 203 -10.17 -8.47 -9.30
C VAL A 203 -10.45 -9.55 -8.26
N LEU A 204 -10.20 -9.26 -6.97
CA LEU A 204 -10.52 -10.11 -5.83
C LEU A 204 -11.39 -9.33 -4.86
N PHE A 205 -12.61 -9.80 -4.62
CA PHE A 205 -13.55 -9.12 -3.73
C PHE A 205 -13.44 -9.62 -2.29
N TRP A 206 -13.72 -8.73 -1.35
CA TRP A 206 -13.69 -9.02 0.09
C TRP A 206 -14.58 -10.23 0.49
N HIS A 207 -15.68 -10.47 -0.22
CA HIS A 207 -16.61 -11.58 0.08
C HIS A 207 -16.12 -12.94 -0.43
N GLU A 208 -15.13 -12.96 -1.34
CA GLU A 208 -14.47 -14.21 -1.77
C GLU A 208 -13.40 -14.66 -0.76
N VAL A 209 -12.94 -13.75 0.12
CA VAL A 209 -11.86 -13.99 1.07
C VAL A 209 -12.44 -14.32 2.44
N ASP A 210 -12.56 -15.60 2.76
CA ASP A 210 -13.02 -16.07 4.07
C ASP A 210 -11.85 -16.69 4.85
N LEU A 211 -10.91 -15.81 5.22
CA LEU A 211 -9.69 -16.16 5.94
C LEU A 211 -9.72 -15.59 7.36
N LYS A 212 -8.95 -16.18 8.28
CA LYS A 212 -8.58 -15.55 9.54
C LYS A 212 -7.76 -14.29 9.27
N LEU A 213 -7.88 -13.29 10.14
CA LEU A 213 -6.96 -12.15 10.13
C LEU A 213 -5.57 -12.64 10.54
N PRO A 214 -4.48 -12.07 9.96
CA PRO A 214 -3.12 -12.48 10.30
C PRO A 214 -2.80 -12.38 11.79
N CYS A 215 -1.94 -13.30 12.25
CA CYS A 215 -1.51 -13.42 13.64
C CYS A 215 -0.76 -12.17 14.15
N THR A 216 -0.43 -12.18 15.44
CA THR A 216 0.33 -11.08 16.06
C THR A 216 1.74 -10.96 15.47
N VAL A 217 2.36 -9.78 15.64
CA VAL A 217 3.74 -9.57 15.17
C VAL A 217 4.70 -10.45 15.96
N ARG A 218 4.46 -10.62 17.26
CA ARG A 218 5.28 -11.48 18.12
C ARG A 218 5.25 -12.95 17.71
N GLU A 219 4.08 -13.49 17.34
CA GLU A 219 4.00 -14.86 16.80
C GLU A 219 4.79 -14.98 15.49
N TRP A 220 4.66 -14.00 14.58
CA TRP A 220 5.27 -14.02 13.25
C TRP A 220 6.78 -13.75 13.22
N HIS A 221 7.31 -13.02 14.20
CA HIS A 221 8.74 -12.71 14.29
C HIS A 221 9.50 -13.66 15.22
N ALA A 222 8.84 -14.67 15.79
CA ALA A 222 9.51 -15.69 16.57
C ALA A 222 10.62 -16.34 15.74
N MET A 223 11.87 -16.27 16.20
CA MET A 223 13.03 -16.80 15.46
C MET A 223 13.20 -18.31 15.65
N GLU A 224 12.61 -18.85 16.70
CA GLU A 224 12.67 -20.26 17.07
C GLU A 224 11.31 -20.72 17.64
N GLU A 225 11.06 -22.03 17.56
CA GLU A 225 9.83 -22.67 18.04
C GLU A 225 9.50 -22.32 19.52
N PHE A 226 10.50 -22.24 20.39
CA PHE A 226 10.26 -21.89 21.80
C PHE A 226 9.72 -20.46 21.96
N GLN A 227 10.18 -19.50 21.14
CA GLN A 227 9.71 -18.12 21.18
C GLN A 227 8.27 -18.03 20.68
N TRP A 228 7.95 -18.81 19.65
CA TRP A 228 6.59 -18.94 19.13
C TRP A 228 5.65 -19.53 20.18
N LEU A 229 6.04 -20.61 20.88
CA LEU A 229 5.24 -21.21 21.95
C LEU A 229 4.96 -20.20 23.09
N LEU A 230 5.94 -19.38 23.47
CA LEU A 230 5.74 -18.31 24.45
C LEU A 230 4.75 -17.24 23.96
N ALA A 231 4.84 -16.84 22.69
CA ALA A 231 3.89 -15.91 22.09
C ALA A 231 2.47 -16.50 22.06
N ARG A 232 2.34 -17.79 21.71
CA ARG A 232 1.06 -18.52 21.68
C ARG A 232 0.38 -18.62 23.04
N GLN A 233 1.13 -18.67 24.14
CA GLN A 233 0.54 -18.68 25.49
C GLN A 233 -0.19 -17.37 25.85
N GLU A 234 0.15 -16.26 25.20
CA GLU A 234 -0.51 -14.96 25.41
C GLU A 234 -1.79 -14.82 24.57
N VAL A 235 -1.98 -15.69 23.56
CA VAL A 235 -3.14 -15.69 22.69
C VAL A 235 -4.29 -16.47 23.35
N VAL A 236 -5.18 -15.73 24.03
CA VAL A 236 -6.34 -16.31 24.72
C VAL A 236 -7.41 -16.81 23.73
N ASN A 237 -7.59 -16.11 22.62
CA ASN A 237 -8.56 -16.42 21.57
C ASN A 237 -7.88 -16.31 20.21
N GLU A 238 -8.19 -17.21 19.28
CA GLU A 238 -7.67 -17.16 17.90
C GLU A 238 -8.17 -15.91 17.15
N GLN A 239 -7.41 -15.50 16.14
CA GLN A 239 -7.75 -14.35 15.31
C GLN A 239 -9.11 -14.52 14.63
N ARG A 240 -9.88 -13.43 14.63
CA ARG A 240 -11.22 -13.40 14.01
C ARG A 240 -11.12 -13.54 12.48
N ARG A 241 -12.20 -14.00 11.86
CA ARG A 241 -12.31 -14.04 10.40
C ARG A 241 -12.47 -12.63 9.83
N PHE A 242 -11.92 -12.41 8.64
CA PHE A 242 -11.97 -11.12 7.95
C PHE A 242 -13.40 -10.65 7.65
N PRO A 243 -14.32 -11.48 7.10
CA PRO A 243 -15.69 -11.03 6.81
C PRO A 243 -16.45 -10.58 8.06
N GLU A 244 -16.29 -11.29 9.17
CA GLU A 244 -16.93 -10.98 10.45
C GLU A 244 -16.42 -9.67 11.04
N SER A 245 -15.10 -9.46 10.96
CA SER A 245 -14.43 -8.27 11.47
C SER A 245 -14.78 -7.03 10.63
N LEU A 246 -14.82 -7.17 9.30
CA LEU A 246 -15.26 -6.10 8.40
C LEU A 246 -16.73 -5.73 8.64
N LYS A 247 -17.60 -6.73 8.83
CA LYS A 247 -19.00 -6.51 9.20
C LYS A 247 -19.13 -5.77 10.53
N ALA A 248 -18.32 -6.14 11.54
CA ALA A 248 -18.32 -5.47 12.83
C ALA A 248 -17.92 -3.98 12.74
N LEU A 249 -16.97 -3.62 11.87
CA LEU A 249 -16.61 -2.22 11.61
C LEU A 249 -17.77 -1.43 11.00
N LEU A 250 -18.57 -2.06 10.15
CA LEU A 250 -19.71 -1.47 9.45
C LEU A 250 -21.00 -1.45 10.28
N SER A 251 -21.03 -2.09 11.45
CA SER A 251 -22.22 -2.18 12.30
C SER A 251 -22.69 -0.80 12.78
N SER A 252 -24.01 -0.59 12.69
CA SER A 252 -24.66 0.68 13.05
C SER A 252 -25.04 0.79 14.53
N ASP A 253 -24.91 -0.29 15.30
CA ASP A 253 -25.14 -0.28 16.75
C ASP A 253 -24.20 0.74 17.38
N GLY A 254 -24.73 1.69 18.15
CA GLY A 254 -23.98 2.85 18.68
C GLY A 254 -22.83 2.52 19.63
N GLN A 255 -22.45 1.25 19.77
CA GLN A 255 -21.36 0.76 20.59
C GLN A 255 -20.09 0.59 19.74
N THR A 256 -18.94 0.99 20.27
CA THR A 256 -17.64 0.68 19.65
C THR A 256 -17.54 -0.84 19.47
N PRO A 257 -17.19 -1.36 18.27
CA PRO A 257 -17.11 -2.79 18.07
C PRO A 257 -16.09 -3.40 19.03
N GLN A 258 -16.55 -4.30 19.91
CA GLN A 258 -15.68 -5.12 20.72
C GLN A 258 -15.09 -6.22 19.83
N MET A 259 -13.98 -5.91 19.16
CA MET A 259 -13.18 -6.93 18.49
C MET A 259 -12.24 -7.56 19.50
N GLN A 260 -12.63 -8.73 20.01
CA GLN A 260 -11.79 -9.59 20.83
C GLN A 260 -11.55 -10.93 20.10
N PRO A 261 -10.28 -11.34 19.91
CA PRO A 261 -9.07 -10.57 20.16
C PRO A 261 -8.99 -9.33 19.25
N ALA A 262 -8.19 -8.33 19.66
CA ALA A 262 -7.93 -7.17 18.82
C ALA A 262 -7.12 -7.60 17.58
N PRO A 263 -7.40 -7.07 16.38
CA PRO A 263 -6.59 -7.37 15.19
C PRO A 263 -5.13 -6.94 15.39
N SER A 264 -4.21 -7.73 14.82
CA SER A 264 -2.80 -7.34 14.66
C SER A 264 -2.67 -6.11 13.74
N PRO A 265 -1.51 -5.43 13.70
CA PRO A 265 -1.27 -4.33 12.75
C PRO A 265 -1.56 -4.73 11.30
N LEU A 266 -1.16 -5.93 10.88
CA LEU A 266 -1.46 -6.45 9.55
C LEU A 266 -2.94 -6.77 9.37
N GLY A 267 -3.61 -7.33 10.39
CA GLY A 267 -5.07 -7.51 10.38
C GLY A 267 -5.83 -6.19 10.18
N ASN A 268 -5.43 -5.13 10.90
CA ASN A 268 -5.98 -3.79 10.72
C ASN A 268 -5.72 -3.27 9.29
N TYR A 269 -4.52 -3.45 8.74
CA TYR A 269 -4.20 -3.07 7.37
C TYR A 269 -5.13 -3.75 6.35
N VAL A 270 -5.36 -5.06 6.49
CA VAL A 270 -6.28 -5.82 5.61
C VAL A 270 -7.73 -5.33 5.74
N LEU A 271 -8.20 -5.05 6.95
CA LEU A 271 -9.52 -4.46 7.19
C LEU A 271 -9.71 -3.09 6.54
N LEU A 272 -8.67 -2.25 6.57
CA LEU A 272 -8.70 -0.94 5.93
C LEU A 272 -8.82 -1.06 4.40
N HIS A 273 -8.12 -2.03 3.80
CA HIS A 273 -8.27 -2.35 2.37
C HIS A 273 -9.70 -2.81 2.03
N GLY A 274 -10.35 -3.57 2.92
CA GLY A 274 -11.77 -3.92 2.81
C GLY A 274 -12.68 -2.68 2.79
N LEU A 275 -12.43 -1.71 3.69
CA LEU A 275 -13.17 -0.45 3.72
C LEU A 275 -12.91 0.42 2.47
N LEU A 276 -11.66 0.49 2.00
CA LEU A 276 -11.29 1.21 0.77
C LEU A 276 -11.95 0.60 -0.47
N GLN A 277 -11.98 -0.73 -0.58
CA GLN A 277 -12.70 -1.43 -1.66
C GLN A 277 -14.20 -1.10 -1.60
N ARG A 278 -14.80 -1.08 -0.39
CA ARG A 278 -16.21 -0.69 -0.22
C ARG A 278 -16.47 0.76 -0.65
N ILE A 279 -15.61 1.70 -0.27
CA ILE A 279 -15.74 3.12 -0.69
C ILE A 279 -15.71 3.21 -2.22
N TYR A 280 -14.75 2.53 -2.88
CA TYR A 280 -14.67 2.48 -4.33
C TYR A 280 -15.96 1.92 -4.95
N LEU A 281 -16.45 0.77 -4.49
CA LEU A 281 -17.64 0.13 -5.08
C LEU A 281 -18.91 0.97 -4.92
N ILE A 282 -19.09 1.64 -3.78
CA ILE A 282 -20.22 2.56 -3.57
C ILE A 282 -20.15 3.72 -4.56
N ARG A 283 -18.95 4.25 -4.86
CA ARG A 283 -18.77 5.29 -5.88
C ARG A 283 -19.10 4.81 -7.28
N GLN A 284 -18.68 3.60 -7.64
CA GLN A 284 -18.93 3.04 -8.98
C GLN A 284 -20.43 2.83 -9.28
N ILE A 285 -21.25 2.58 -8.26
CA ILE A 285 -22.71 2.45 -8.41
C ILE A 285 -23.46 3.76 -8.16
N ALA A 286 -22.77 4.82 -7.73
CA ALA A 286 -23.40 6.10 -7.50
C ALA A 286 -23.74 6.77 -8.85
N VAL A 287 -24.97 7.28 -8.97
CA VAL A 287 -25.43 8.00 -10.17
C VAL A 287 -24.79 9.40 -10.26
N THR A 288 -24.36 9.93 -9.13
CA THR A 288 -23.73 11.25 -9.00
C THR A 288 -22.33 11.12 -8.42
N PRO A 289 -21.41 12.06 -8.74
CA PRO A 289 -20.04 12.06 -8.18
C PRO A 289 -20.00 12.24 -6.66
N ILE A 290 -21.11 12.71 -6.07
CA ILE A 290 -21.29 12.90 -4.64
C ILE A 290 -22.01 11.67 -4.07
N LEU A 291 -21.47 11.14 -2.97
CA LEU A 291 -22.09 10.02 -2.26
C LEU A 291 -23.35 10.47 -1.50
N ARG A 292 -24.29 9.54 -1.31
CA ARG A 292 -25.48 9.79 -0.47
C ARG A 292 -25.05 10.02 0.97
N GLU A 293 -25.79 10.87 1.68
CA GLU A 293 -25.47 11.24 3.06
C GLU A 293 -25.46 10.03 4.01
N GLU A 294 -26.39 9.10 3.81
CA GLU A 294 -26.45 7.83 4.53
C GLU A 294 -25.16 7.00 4.37
N ASP A 295 -24.66 6.90 3.13
CA ASP A 295 -23.42 6.17 2.83
C ASP A 295 -22.21 6.86 3.49
N ILE A 296 -22.16 8.20 3.44
CA ILE A 296 -21.09 9.00 4.10
C ILE A 296 -21.08 8.75 5.61
N ILE A 297 -22.26 8.69 6.27
CA ILE A 297 -22.37 8.46 7.71
C ILE A 297 -21.87 7.05 8.06
N ILE A 298 -22.30 6.02 7.32
CA ILE A 298 -21.89 4.63 7.55
C ILE A 298 -20.38 4.48 7.36
N LEU A 299 -19.84 5.01 6.25
CA LEU A 299 -18.40 4.92 5.94
C LEU A 299 -17.56 5.68 6.97
N HIS A 300 -17.97 6.89 7.35
CA HIS A 300 -17.26 7.67 8.36
C HIS A 300 -17.25 6.97 9.73
N LYS A 301 -18.37 6.38 10.13
CA LYS A 301 -18.44 5.57 11.36
C LYS A 301 -17.51 4.36 11.28
N ALA A 302 -17.48 3.65 10.15
CA ALA A 302 -16.62 2.49 9.97
C ALA A 302 -15.13 2.84 10.04
N LEU A 303 -14.71 3.95 9.42
CA LEU A 303 -13.33 4.46 9.52
C LEU A 303 -12.99 4.90 10.95
N SER A 304 -13.94 5.48 11.68
CA SER A 304 -13.75 5.87 13.09
C SER A 304 -13.64 4.66 14.02
N ASN A 305 -14.45 3.63 13.78
CA ASN A 305 -14.35 2.34 14.45
C ASN A 305 -12.98 1.70 14.18
N TRP A 306 -12.53 1.70 12.93
CA TRP A 306 -11.21 1.20 12.55
C TRP A 306 -10.09 1.95 13.28
N ALA A 307 -10.14 3.29 13.31
CA ALA A 307 -9.14 4.10 14.01
C ALA A 307 -9.09 3.80 15.52
N THR A 308 -10.26 3.60 16.13
CA THR A 308 -10.36 3.22 17.55
C THR A 308 -9.78 1.83 17.80
N THR A 309 -9.99 0.88 16.90
CA THR A 309 -9.37 -0.45 16.98
C THR A 309 -7.86 -0.37 16.85
N TRP A 310 -7.37 0.35 15.84
CA TRP A 310 -5.93 0.54 15.62
C TRP A 310 -5.24 1.13 16.84
N GLN A 311 -5.84 2.14 17.50
CA GLN A 311 -5.31 2.74 18.73
C GLN A 311 -5.27 1.79 19.93
N ARG A 312 -6.11 0.74 19.94
CA ARG A 312 -6.17 -0.26 21.03
C ARG A 312 -5.24 -1.45 20.78
N THR A 313 -4.77 -1.64 19.55
CA THR A 313 -3.81 -2.69 19.22
C THR A 313 -2.44 -2.30 19.78
N SER A 314 -1.93 -3.04 20.75
CA SER A 314 -0.67 -2.74 21.45
C SER A 314 0.56 -2.66 20.54
N GLU A 315 0.57 -3.43 19.46
CA GLU A 315 1.66 -3.47 18.46
C GLU A 315 1.56 -2.35 17.41
N SER A 316 0.57 -1.44 17.51
CA SER A 316 0.40 -0.35 16.56
C SER A 316 1.17 0.91 16.97
N SER A 317 1.89 1.48 16.01
CA SER A 317 2.77 2.62 16.24
C SER A 317 2.76 3.59 15.06
N LEU A 318 2.89 4.88 15.36
CA LEU A 318 3.15 5.93 14.37
C LEU A 318 4.64 6.08 14.06
N ASN A 319 5.52 5.37 14.76
CA ASN A 319 6.94 5.41 14.50
C ASN A 319 7.26 4.52 13.27
N PRO A 320 7.80 5.06 12.17
CA PRO A 320 8.17 4.24 11.01
C PRO A 320 9.33 3.27 11.30
N ARG A 321 10.03 3.44 12.43
CA ARG A 321 11.12 2.56 12.91
C ARG A 321 10.70 1.65 14.06
N ASP A 322 9.40 1.49 14.27
CA ASP A 322 8.91 0.58 15.30
C ASP A 322 9.42 -0.85 15.06
N GLU A 323 9.79 -1.56 16.13
CA GLU A 323 10.28 -2.93 16.06
C GLU A 323 9.21 -3.90 15.52
N ASN A 324 7.93 -3.55 15.67
CA ASN A 324 6.83 -4.32 15.12
C ASN A 324 6.63 -4.12 13.60
N GLY A 325 7.42 -3.23 13.00
CA GLY A 325 7.44 -2.97 11.57
C GLY A 325 6.53 -1.83 11.10
N PRO A 326 6.61 -1.47 9.82
CA PRO A 326 6.07 -0.22 9.27
C PRO A 326 4.57 -0.28 8.88
N ILE A 327 3.92 -1.43 9.01
CA ILE A 327 2.54 -1.65 8.54
C ILE A 327 1.54 -0.79 9.31
N ALA A 328 1.70 -0.64 10.62
CA ALA A 328 0.83 0.20 11.44
C ALA A 328 0.86 1.66 10.96
N PHE A 329 2.07 2.21 10.77
CA PHE A 329 2.30 3.55 10.23
C PHE A 329 1.72 3.71 8.81
N THR A 330 2.00 2.75 7.93
CA THR A 330 1.47 2.73 6.55
C THR A 330 -0.06 2.76 6.52
N SER A 331 -0.72 2.07 7.46
CA SER A 331 -2.18 2.03 7.55
C SER A 331 -2.77 3.42 7.81
N VAL A 332 -2.08 4.28 8.57
CA VAL A 332 -2.56 5.64 8.87
C VAL A 332 -2.56 6.54 7.63
N ALA A 333 -1.57 6.38 6.74
CA ALA A 333 -1.56 7.09 5.46
C ALA A 333 -2.78 6.69 4.58
N LEU A 334 -3.10 5.40 4.54
CA LEU A 334 -4.27 4.89 3.83
C LEU A 334 -5.60 5.28 4.50
N LEU A 335 -5.62 5.45 5.82
CA LEU A 335 -6.80 5.93 6.54
C LEU A 335 -7.13 7.37 6.14
N GLY A 336 -6.13 8.24 6.05
CA GLY A 336 -6.32 9.61 5.55
C GLY A 336 -6.88 9.63 4.13
N LEU A 337 -6.31 8.81 3.25
CA LEU A 337 -6.81 8.61 1.89
C LEU A 337 -8.27 8.10 1.88
N ALA A 338 -8.62 7.15 2.75
CA ALA A 338 -9.99 6.64 2.86
C ALA A 338 -10.98 7.76 3.24
N HIS A 339 -10.62 8.61 4.21
CA HIS A 339 -11.44 9.76 4.59
C HIS A 339 -11.60 10.77 3.45
N VAL A 340 -10.52 11.09 2.72
CA VAL A 340 -10.58 11.95 1.53
C VAL A 340 -11.54 11.38 0.50
N ARG A 341 -11.43 10.07 0.22
CA ARG A 341 -12.27 9.37 -0.77
C ARG A 341 -13.73 9.23 -0.38
N VAL A 342 -14.13 9.48 0.86
CA VAL A 342 -15.56 9.60 1.19
C VAL A 342 -16.13 10.89 0.59
N HIS A 343 -15.34 11.95 0.47
CA HIS A 343 -15.80 13.29 0.05
C HIS A 343 -15.40 13.69 -1.36
N LEU A 344 -14.29 13.15 -1.89
CA LEU A 344 -13.77 13.52 -3.21
C LEU A 344 -13.40 12.27 -4.02
N ASP A 345 -13.92 12.18 -5.24
CA ASP A 345 -13.52 11.14 -6.18
C ASP A 345 -12.37 11.60 -7.05
N ILE A 346 -11.15 11.24 -6.64
CA ILE A 346 -9.93 11.56 -7.39
C ILE A 346 -9.62 10.45 -8.41
N GLY A 347 -10.24 9.27 -8.31
CA GLY A 347 -9.95 8.07 -9.10
C GLY A 347 -9.76 8.32 -10.59
N PRO A 348 -10.81 8.80 -11.28
CA PRO A 348 -10.78 9.04 -12.71
C PRO A 348 -9.81 10.13 -13.17
N TYR A 349 -9.28 10.93 -12.24
CA TYR A 349 -8.50 12.13 -12.54
C TYR A 349 -7.01 12.00 -12.21
N ARG A 350 -6.56 10.90 -11.60
CA ARG A 350 -5.14 10.77 -11.22
C ARG A 350 -4.21 10.68 -12.41
N GLY A 351 -4.58 9.91 -13.44
CA GLY A 351 -3.74 9.70 -14.62
C GLY A 351 -2.37 9.06 -14.34
N LEU A 352 -2.17 8.39 -13.20
CA LEU A 352 -0.85 7.84 -12.82
C LEU A 352 -0.33 6.78 -13.80
N ALA A 353 -1.22 6.14 -14.56
CA ALA A 353 -0.85 5.20 -15.62
C ALA A 353 -0.04 5.87 -16.74
N TYR A 354 -0.22 7.18 -16.99
CA TYR A 354 0.48 7.90 -18.05
C TYR A 354 1.97 8.11 -17.78
N LYS A 355 2.41 8.04 -16.51
CA LYS A 355 3.81 8.27 -16.06
C LYS A 355 4.40 9.64 -16.39
N LEU A 356 3.65 10.53 -17.02
CA LEU A 356 4.07 11.86 -17.44
C LEU A 356 3.56 12.93 -16.47
N PRO A 357 4.45 13.63 -15.74
CA PRO A 357 4.04 14.59 -14.71
C PRO A 357 3.08 15.69 -15.20
N ALA A 358 3.29 16.20 -16.42
CA ALA A 358 2.42 17.22 -17.00
C ALA A 358 1.00 16.71 -17.28
N GLN A 359 0.84 15.46 -17.72
CA GLN A 359 -0.48 14.86 -17.96
C GLN A 359 -1.21 14.58 -16.66
N ILE A 360 -0.50 14.09 -15.65
CA ILE A 360 -1.02 13.90 -14.29
C ILE A 360 -1.51 15.24 -13.73
N ALA A 361 -0.68 16.29 -13.77
CA ALA A 361 -1.05 17.63 -13.31
C ALA A 361 -2.30 18.18 -14.03
N ALA A 362 -2.36 18.03 -15.36
CA ALA A 362 -3.51 18.45 -16.15
C ALA A 362 -4.79 17.66 -15.82
N ALA A 363 -4.66 16.37 -15.46
CA ALA A 363 -5.78 15.55 -15.02
C ALA A 363 -6.26 15.95 -13.62
N LEU A 364 -5.33 16.19 -12.67
CA LEU A 364 -5.64 16.69 -11.33
C LEU A 364 -6.34 18.05 -11.36
N ALA A 365 -6.01 18.92 -12.31
CA ALA A 365 -6.70 20.19 -12.50
C ALA A 365 -8.19 20.05 -12.82
N LYS A 366 -8.60 18.94 -13.44
CA LYS A 366 -9.99 18.63 -13.77
C LYS A 366 -10.78 18.06 -12.58
N VAL A 367 -10.13 17.71 -11.47
CA VAL A 367 -10.82 17.26 -10.26
C VAL A 367 -11.80 18.35 -9.81
N PRO A 368 -13.09 18.03 -9.59
CA PRO A 368 -14.07 18.99 -9.14
C PRO A 368 -13.73 19.48 -7.73
N SER A 369 -14.14 20.71 -7.40
CA SER A 369 -14.01 21.21 -6.03
C SER A 369 -14.85 20.33 -5.08
N PRO A 370 -14.30 19.90 -3.93
CA PRO A 370 -15.04 19.08 -2.99
C PRO A 370 -16.23 19.87 -2.44
N GLN A 371 -17.41 19.26 -2.45
CA GLN A 371 -18.58 19.82 -1.76
C GLN A 371 -18.49 19.49 -0.27
N ILE A 372 -17.61 20.20 0.42
CA ILE A 372 -17.44 20.05 1.87
C ILE A 372 -18.69 20.63 2.54
N LYS A 373 -19.58 19.73 2.97
CA LYS A 373 -20.65 20.07 3.92
C LYS A 373 -20.01 20.31 5.29
N HIS A 374 -20.60 21.20 6.09
CA HIS A 374 -20.30 21.49 7.50
C HIS A 374 -20.51 20.28 8.46
N THR A 375 -19.99 19.10 8.09
CA THR A 375 -20.23 17.81 8.73
C THR A 375 -18.97 17.34 9.45
N LYS A 376 -19.14 16.54 10.50
CA LYS A 376 -18.02 15.91 11.23
C LYS A 376 -17.13 15.06 10.30
N SER A 377 -17.74 14.34 9.37
CA SER A 377 -17.02 13.49 8.41
C SER A 377 -16.06 14.30 7.53
N ALA A 378 -16.50 15.46 7.03
CA ALA A 378 -15.67 16.30 6.18
C ALA A 378 -14.55 16.98 6.97
N VAL A 379 -14.83 17.43 8.20
CA VAL A 379 -13.82 17.94 9.14
C VAL A 379 -12.75 16.88 9.42
N SER A 380 -13.14 15.62 9.66
CA SER A 380 -12.17 14.54 9.84
C SER A 380 -11.28 14.34 8.62
N ALA A 381 -11.82 14.36 7.40
CA ALA A 381 -11.01 14.23 6.19
C ALA A 381 -9.97 15.35 6.04
N LEU A 382 -10.35 16.59 6.38
CA LEU A 382 -9.42 17.72 6.40
C LEU A 382 -8.34 17.55 7.47
N LEU A 383 -8.73 17.16 8.70
CA LEU A 383 -7.77 16.94 9.79
C LEU A 383 -6.79 15.80 9.49
N TYR A 384 -7.24 14.69 8.91
CA TYR A 384 -6.34 13.62 8.48
C TYR A 384 -5.39 14.08 7.37
N SER A 385 -5.86 14.92 6.44
CA SER A 385 -5.01 15.49 5.39
C SER A 385 -3.95 16.43 5.95
N ILE A 386 -4.31 17.26 6.94
CA ILE A 386 -3.36 18.12 7.68
C ILE A 386 -2.38 17.26 8.47
N HIS A 387 -2.87 16.21 9.15
CA HIS A 387 -2.02 15.31 9.91
C HIS A 387 -0.96 14.64 9.02
N ALA A 388 -1.36 14.15 7.83
CA ALA A 388 -0.43 13.60 6.87
C ALA A 388 0.69 14.58 6.50
N LEU A 389 0.38 15.87 6.35
CA LEU A 389 1.37 16.93 6.09
C LEU A 389 2.20 17.28 7.34
N SER A 390 1.61 17.21 8.53
CA SER A 390 2.29 17.52 9.79
C SER A 390 3.44 16.55 10.10
N ILE A 391 3.35 15.29 9.66
CA ILE A 391 4.38 14.27 9.90
C ILE A 391 5.73 14.65 9.29
N PRO A 392 5.84 14.88 7.96
CA PRO A 392 7.13 15.27 7.37
C PRO A 392 7.61 16.64 7.84
N VAL A 393 6.70 17.57 8.18
CA VAL A 393 7.07 18.86 8.77
C VAL A 393 7.71 18.66 10.15
N ALA A 394 7.09 17.86 11.02
CA ALA A 394 7.61 17.60 12.37
C ALA A 394 8.91 16.79 12.38
N ILE A 395 9.10 15.88 11.42
CA ILE A 395 10.36 15.13 11.26
C ILE A 395 11.46 16.03 10.66
N GLY A 396 11.08 17.05 9.89
CA GLY A 396 11.97 17.90 9.11
C GLY A 396 11.91 17.55 7.62
N ILE A 397 11.45 18.50 6.80
CA ILE A 397 11.19 18.29 5.36
C ILE A 397 12.46 17.81 4.65
N GLU A 398 13.59 18.49 4.81
CA GLU A 398 14.84 18.12 4.15
C GLU A 398 15.35 16.74 4.60
N TYR A 399 15.18 16.40 5.87
CA TYR A 399 15.52 15.06 6.35
C TYR A 399 14.67 13.99 5.67
N VAL A 400 13.35 14.19 5.56
CA VAL A 400 12.46 13.24 4.87
C VAL A 400 12.80 13.14 3.39
N VAL A 401 13.08 14.27 2.73
CA VAL A 401 13.48 14.30 1.31
C VAL A 401 14.65 13.34 1.02
N HIS A 402 15.61 13.24 1.94
CA HIS A 402 16.78 12.35 1.82
C HIS A 402 16.60 10.94 2.39
N THR A 403 15.60 10.70 3.25
CA THR A 403 15.44 9.43 3.97
C THR A 403 14.14 8.69 3.68
N GLN A 404 13.22 9.28 2.92
CA GLN A 404 11.91 8.69 2.60
C GLN A 404 12.00 7.29 2.01
N ALA A 405 13.03 7.00 1.19
CA ALA A 405 13.21 5.68 0.59
C ALA A 405 13.47 4.56 1.62
N ILE A 406 13.82 4.92 2.86
CA ILE A 406 14.12 4.00 3.95
C ILE A 406 12.86 3.71 4.80
N PHE A 407 12.02 4.73 5.01
CA PHE A 407 10.94 4.65 5.99
C PHE A 407 9.54 4.66 5.37
N TRP A 408 9.40 5.18 4.15
CA TRP A 408 8.11 5.39 3.49
C TRP A 408 7.99 4.46 2.30
N CYS A 409 6.82 3.83 2.18
CA CYS A 409 6.42 3.08 1.00
C CYS A 409 5.57 3.94 0.04
N CYS A 410 5.37 3.46 -1.19
CA CYS A 410 4.61 4.15 -2.24
C CYS A 410 3.18 4.54 -1.81
N GLN A 411 2.59 3.81 -0.86
CA GLN A 411 1.27 4.09 -0.29
C GLN A 411 1.23 5.46 0.42
N HIS A 412 2.33 5.89 1.04
CA HIS A 412 2.42 7.23 1.62
C HIS A 412 2.35 8.30 0.53
N SER A 413 3.11 8.13 -0.56
CA SER A 413 3.07 9.06 -1.69
C SER A 413 1.68 9.18 -2.31
N LEU A 414 0.94 8.07 -2.43
CA LEU A 414 -0.45 8.08 -2.90
C LEU A 414 -1.40 8.79 -1.92
N GLY A 415 -1.31 8.47 -0.63
CA GLY A 415 -2.10 9.14 0.41
C GLY A 415 -1.86 10.64 0.43
N SER A 416 -0.59 11.04 0.42
CA SER A 416 -0.15 12.44 0.38
C SER A 416 -0.63 13.17 -0.87
N LEU A 417 -0.58 12.54 -2.05
CA LEU A 417 -1.11 13.13 -3.29
C LEU A 417 -2.59 13.50 -3.14
N GLU A 418 -3.42 12.56 -2.68
CA GLU A 418 -4.86 12.80 -2.53
C GLU A 418 -5.17 13.81 -1.43
N CYS A 419 -4.47 13.76 -0.30
CA CYS A 419 -4.58 14.75 0.77
C CYS A 419 -4.20 16.16 0.29
N ALA A 420 -3.13 16.28 -0.50
CA ALA A 420 -2.68 17.57 -1.05
C ALA A 420 -3.70 18.17 -2.03
N VAL A 421 -4.23 17.35 -2.94
CA VAL A 421 -5.27 17.76 -3.89
C VAL A 421 -6.55 18.12 -3.16
N PHE A 422 -6.97 17.35 -2.17
CA PHE A 422 -8.17 17.62 -1.38
C PHE A 422 -8.06 18.94 -0.60
N LEU A 423 -6.96 19.15 0.13
CA LEU A 423 -6.73 20.40 0.88
C LEU A 423 -6.65 21.62 -0.04
N SER A 424 -5.87 21.54 -1.13
CA SER A 424 -5.73 22.66 -2.06
C SER A 424 -7.08 23.04 -2.69
N LYS A 425 -7.87 22.07 -3.16
CA LYS A 425 -9.20 22.35 -3.72
C LYS A 425 -10.17 22.94 -2.70
N TRP A 426 -10.15 22.49 -1.44
CA TRP A 426 -10.95 23.08 -0.37
C TRP A 426 -10.57 24.55 -0.12
N LEU A 427 -9.28 24.82 -0.03
CA LEU A 427 -8.75 26.17 0.21
C LEU A 427 -9.05 27.13 -0.95
N TYR A 428 -8.93 26.65 -2.20
CA TYR A 428 -9.32 27.42 -3.37
C TYR A 428 -10.82 27.70 -3.40
N ALA A 429 -11.66 26.76 -2.95
CA ALA A 429 -13.10 26.98 -2.84
C ALA A 429 -13.43 28.07 -1.78
N ILE A 430 -12.73 28.08 -0.64
CA ILE A 430 -12.87 29.13 0.38
C ILE A 430 -12.52 30.50 -0.21
N SER A 431 -11.39 30.59 -0.93
CA SER A 431 -10.92 31.84 -1.53
C SER A 431 -11.88 32.35 -2.61
N ALA A 432 -12.26 31.49 -3.56
CA ALA A 432 -13.12 31.86 -4.69
C ALA A 432 -14.51 32.34 -4.26
N ALA A 433 -15.09 31.74 -3.22
CA ALA A 433 -16.42 32.10 -2.75
C ALA A 433 -16.44 33.35 -1.85
N LYS A 434 -15.29 34.00 -1.58
CA LYS A 434 -15.12 34.95 -0.45
C LYS A 434 -15.75 34.39 0.85
N ALA A 435 -15.73 33.07 0.99
CA ALA A 435 -16.55 32.28 1.90
C ALA A 435 -16.06 32.30 3.35
N VAL A 436 -15.12 33.19 3.69
CA VAL A 436 -14.69 33.39 5.08
C VAL A 436 -15.89 33.76 5.97
N GLN A 437 -16.95 34.36 5.41
CA GLN A 437 -18.19 34.66 6.12
C GLN A 437 -19.15 33.46 6.29
N THR A 438 -18.90 32.31 5.66
CA THR A 438 -19.77 31.12 5.70
C THR A 438 -19.13 29.90 6.38
N MET A 439 -17.90 30.00 6.88
CA MET A 439 -17.25 28.90 7.61
C MET A 439 -17.86 28.73 9.00
N ASN A 440 -17.91 27.49 9.49
CA ASN A 440 -18.25 27.21 10.88
C ASN A 440 -16.99 27.17 11.77
N ARG A 441 -17.18 27.15 13.09
CA ARG A 441 -16.08 27.09 14.07
C ARG A 441 -15.12 25.91 13.87
N SER A 442 -15.63 24.76 13.40
CA SER A 442 -14.80 23.58 13.15
C SER A 442 -13.90 23.77 11.94
N GLU A 443 -14.38 24.43 10.88
CA GLU A 443 -13.59 24.76 9.69
C GLU A 443 -12.57 25.86 9.98
N GLU A 444 -12.93 26.86 10.79
CA GLU A 444 -12.00 27.86 11.29
C GLU A 444 -10.86 27.19 12.09
N TYR A 445 -11.18 26.21 12.94
CA TYR A 445 -10.20 25.42 13.68
C TYR A 445 -9.29 24.61 12.73
N VAL A 446 -9.86 23.94 11.73
CA VAL A 446 -9.09 23.21 10.71
C VAL A 446 -8.11 24.14 9.98
N LEU A 447 -8.59 25.32 9.56
CA LEU A 447 -7.75 26.31 8.89
C LEU A 447 -6.64 26.82 9.81
N HIS A 448 -6.94 27.02 11.09
CA HIS A 448 -5.95 27.37 12.10
C HIS A 448 -4.88 26.27 12.26
N CYS A 449 -5.28 24.99 12.38
CA CYS A 449 -4.33 23.87 12.46
C CYS A 449 -3.44 23.79 11.23
N LEU A 450 -4.00 23.95 10.03
CA LEU A 450 -3.20 23.98 8.81
C LEU A 450 -2.20 25.16 8.83
N ARG A 451 -2.64 26.35 9.25
CA ARG A 451 -1.76 27.51 9.36
C ARG A 451 -0.59 27.24 10.30
N GLN A 452 -0.81 26.57 11.44
CA GLN A 452 0.28 26.18 12.34
C GLN A 452 1.30 25.26 11.66
N VAL A 453 0.84 24.23 10.95
CA VAL A 453 1.72 23.31 10.21
C VAL A 453 2.50 24.03 9.11
N LEU A 454 1.85 24.93 8.37
CA LEU A 454 2.52 25.71 7.32
C LEU A 454 3.51 26.71 7.90
N THR A 455 3.20 27.36 9.03
CA THR A 455 4.14 28.25 9.71
C THR A 455 5.42 27.50 10.11
N GLU A 456 5.29 26.29 10.66
CA GLU A 456 6.44 25.45 10.99
C GLU A 456 7.22 25.02 9.73
N ALA A 457 6.53 24.66 8.65
CA ALA A 457 7.18 24.31 7.39
C ALA A 457 7.97 25.48 6.78
N VAL A 458 7.43 26.70 6.87
CA VAL A 458 8.09 27.92 6.37
C VAL A 458 9.29 28.29 7.23
N SER A 459 9.21 28.12 8.56
CA SER A 459 10.29 28.48 9.47
C SER A 459 11.45 27.48 9.49
N SER A 460 11.17 26.19 9.31
CA SER A 460 12.13 25.11 9.54
C SER A 460 12.82 24.57 8.28
N ALA A 461 12.21 24.70 7.10
CA ALA A 461 12.74 24.14 5.86
C ALA A 461 13.52 25.16 5.02
N ASP A 462 14.52 24.67 4.28
CA ASP A 462 15.28 25.47 3.33
C ASP A 462 14.56 25.50 1.97
N TRP A 463 13.95 26.65 1.68
CA TRP A 463 13.16 26.87 0.47
C TRP A 463 13.98 27.45 -0.70
N GLY A 464 15.26 27.76 -0.50
CA GLY A 464 16.11 28.37 -1.52
C GLY A 464 15.49 29.63 -2.12
N ASP A 465 15.32 29.64 -3.45
CA ASP A 465 14.77 30.78 -4.20
C ASP A 465 13.23 30.88 -4.17
N ILE A 466 12.53 29.92 -3.55
CA ILE A 466 11.06 29.93 -3.49
C ILE A 466 10.60 31.01 -2.51
N ASN A 467 9.84 32.00 -3.01
CA ASN A 467 9.25 33.01 -2.14
C ASN A 467 8.09 32.42 -1.32
N THR A 468 8.30 32.27 -0.02
CA THR A 468 7.29 31.75 0.93
C THR A 468 6.50 32.86 1.64
N SER A 469 6.79 34.14 1.40
CA SER A 469 6.18 35.26 2.15
C SER A 469 4.66 35.28 2.08
N LEU A 470 4.10 34.88 0.92
CA LEU A 470 2.66 34.92 0.66
C LEU A 470 1.92 33.67 1.19
N TRP A 471 2.63 32.58 1.51
CA TRP A 471 2.04 31.26 1.79
C TRP A 471 1.04 31.24 2.95
N LEU A 472 1.13 32.21 3.86
CA LEU A 472 0.29 32.31 5.05
C LEU A 472 -0.76 33.44 4.97
N GLU A 473 -0.79 34.22 3.89
CA GLU A 473 -1.65 35.42 3.76
C GLU A 473 -3.13 35.08 3.68
N ASP A 474 -3.48 34.14 2.80
CA ASP A 474 -4.87 33.73 2.57
C ASP A 474 -5.00 32.23 2.25
N ALA A 475 -6.24 31.75 2.16
CA ALA A 475 -6.52 30.35 1.86
C ALA A 475 -5.93 29.91 0.51
N PHE A 476 -5.95 30.75 -0.52
CA PHE A 476 -5.43 30.39 -1.83
C PHE A 476 -3.92 30.13 -1.75
N HIS A 477 -3.16 31.02 -1.14
CA HIS A 477 -1.73 30.87 -0.98
C HIS A 477 -1.36 29.69 -0.05
N MET A 478 -2.16 29.43 0.99
CA MET A 478 -2.02 28.21 1.80
C MET A 478 -2.22 26.94 0.96
N GLY A 479 -3.14 26.97 -0.01
CA GLY A 479 -3.35 25.87 -0.95
C GLY A 479 -2.15 25.61 -1.83
N LEU A 480 -1.51 26.67 -2.34
CA LEU A 480 -0.24 26.57 -3.08
C LEU A 480 0.88 26.01 -2.19
N ALA A 481 1.00 26.51 -0.96
CA ALA A 481 2.01 26.05 0.00
C ALA A 481 1.91 24.53 0.26
N VAL A 482 0.70 24.01 0.46
CA VAL A 482 0.47 22.56 0.62
C VAL A 482 1.02 21.76 -0.56
N LEU A 483 0.72 22.20 -1.79
CA LEU A 483 1.21 21.52 -3.00
C LEU A 483 2.74 21.60 -3.13
N ARG A 484 3.33 22.77 -2.84
CA ARG A 484 4.78 22.99 -2.88
C ARG A 484 5.52 22.16 -1.85
N ILE A 485 5.00 22.05 -0.62
CA ILE A 485 5.61 21.23 0.42
C ILE A 485 5.61 19.75 0.01
N TRP A 486 4.47 19.21 -0.43
CA TRP A 486 4.43 17.81 -0.88
C TRP A 486 5.29 17.55 -2.12
N SER A 487 5.31 18.49 -3.07
CA SER A 487 6.24 18.45 -4.20
C SER A 487 7.69 18.37 -3.74
N ARG A 488 8.09 19.19 -2.76
CA ARG A 488 9.44 19.21 -2.18
C ARG A 488 9.75 17.87 -1.51
N VAL A 489 8.86 17.37 -0.65
CA VAL A 489 9.01 16.07 0.04
C VAL A 489 9.30 14.95 -0.96
N PHE A 490 8.67 14.96 -2.14
CA PHE A 490 8.85 13.92 -3.17
C PHE A 490 9.79 14.34 -4.33
N SER A 491 10.64 15.34 -4.14
CA SER A 491 11.46 15.92 -5.23
C SER A 491 12.73 15.13 -5.59
N ASN A 492 13.32 14.42 -4.62
CA ASN A 492 14.59 13.72 -4.80
C ASN A 492 14.44 12.30 -5.38
N SER A 493 15.56 11.71 -5.80
CA SER A 493 15.61 10.34 -6.30
C SER A 493 15.06 9.35 -5.27
N SER A 494 14.16 8.48 -5.72
CA SER A 494 13.60 7.37 -4.95
C SER A 494 13.86 6.06 -5.69
N ALA A 495 14.04 4.97 -4.95
CA ALA A 495 14.04 3.62 -5.52
C ALA A 495 12.69 3.30 -6.18
N TRP A 496 11.64 4.05 -5.87
CA TRP A 496 10.32 3.94 -6.46
C TRP A 496 10.01 5.17 -7.32
N PRO A 497 10.14 5.07 -8.65
CA PRO A 497 10.00 6.22 -9.54
C PRO A 497 8.67 6.96 -9.44
N ILE A 498 7.59 6.24 -9.09
CA ILE A 498 6.26 6.82 -8.89
C ILE A 498 6.25 7.97 -7.88
N THR A 499 7.05 7.90 -6.81
CA THR A 499 7.13 8.95 -5.79
C THR A 499 7.63 10.24 -6.41
N VAL A 500 8.70 10.17 -7.19
CA VAL A 500 9.28 11.33 -7.90
C VAL A 500 8.31 11.88 -8.94
N THR A 501 7.61 11.01 -9.66
CA THR A 501 6.58 11.40 -10.62
C THR A 501 5.45 12.17 -9.93
N ILE A 502 4.99 11.72 -8.76
CA ILE A 502 3.99 12.43 -7.94
C ILE A 502 4.50 13.81 -7.54
N GLY A 503 5.73 13.91 -7.02
CA GLY A 503 6.33 15.19 -6.63
C GLY A 503 6.38 16.20 -7.78
N LYS A 504 6.90 15.77 -8.93
CA LYS A 504 6.94 16.60 -10.15
C LYS A 504 5.55 17.00 -10.64
N SER A 505 4.56 16.11 -10.52
CA SER A 505 3.18 16.40 -10.93
C SER A 505 2.56 17.45 -10.04
N LEU A 506 2.79 17.39 -8.73
CA LEU A 506 2.34 18.39 -7.77
C LEU A 506 2.99 19.76 -8.00
N ALA A 507 4.28 19.79 -8.37
CA ALA A 507 4.98 21.02 -8.75
C ALA A 507 4.28 21.72 -9.92
N ILE A 508 4.10 20.98 -11.04
CA ILE A 508 3.46 21.50 -12.25
C ILE A 508 2.01 21.89 -11.95
N TYR A 509 1.31 21.10 -11.15
CA TYR A 509 -0.06 21.40 -10.75
C TYR A 509 -0.16 22.71 -9.97
N ALA A 510 0.76 22.98 -9.04
CA ALA A 510 0.84 24.26 -8.34
C ALA A 510 1.12 25.42 -9.30
N ASP A 511 2.04 25.25 -10.26
CA ASP A 511 2.36 26.28 -11.27
C ASP A 511 1.11 26.70 -12.08
N THR A 512 0.20 25.77 -12.35
CA THR A 512 -1.04 26.10 -13.09
C THR A 512 -1.96 27.07 -12.34
N TYR A 513 -1.95 27.04 -11.01
CA TYR A 513 -2.75 27.94 -10.18
C TYR A 513 -2.04 29.26 -9.94
N GLU A 514 -0.72 29.25 -9.73
CA GLU A 514 0.07 30.47 -9.56
C GLU A 514 -0.03 31.37 -10.81
N ASN A 515 0.08 30.80 -12.01
CA ASN A 515 -0.09 31.54 -13.25
C ASN A 515 -1.52 32.06 -13.47
N ARG A 516 -2.55 31.34 -13.00
CA ARG A 516 -3.95 31.78 -13.10
C ARG A 516 -4.34 32.81 -12.04
N GLY A 517 -3.69 32.79 -10.88
CA GLY A 517 -3.89 33.74 -9.80
C GLY A 517 -3.27 35.11 -10.07
N LEU A 518 -2.29 35.19 -10.97
CA LEU A 518 -1.72 36.45 -11.47
C LEU A 518 -2.62 37.16 -12.51
N ASP A 519 -3.58 36.43 -13.11
CA ASP A 519 -4.53 36.93 -14.11
C ASP A 519 -5.90 37.32 -13.52
N MET A 520 -6.14 37.09 -12.21
CA MET A 520 -7.33 37.53 -11.46
C MET A 520 -6.98 38.69 -10.53
#